data_AF-K8A066-F1
#
_entry.id   AF-K8A066-F1
#
_cell.length_a   1.000
_cell.length_b   1.000
_cell.length_c   1.000
_cell.angle_alpha   90.00
_cell.angle_beta   90.00
_cell.angle_gamma   90.00
#
_symmetry.space_group_name_H-M   'P 1'
#
loop_
_entity.id
_entity.type
_entity.pdbx_description
1 polymer ?
#
loop_
_entity_poly.entity_id
_entity_poly.type
_entity_poly.pdbx_seq_one_letter_code
_entity_poly.pdbx_strand_id
1 'polypeptide(L)'
;MVIGKGGRYIDERDALSHVAGYCVINDVSEREYQIERGGTWDKGKGCDTFGPTGPWLVTPDEIPDPHALRLWLEVDGKRYQDGSTSTMIFKIPHIISYLSRFMSLQPGDVISTGTPSGVGMGQKPQPVYLRAGQTIRLGIEGLGEQQQRTVEETP
;
A
#
# COMPACT_ATOMS: atom_id res chain seq x y z
N MET A 1 1.52 -5.71 3.74
CA MET A 1 1.89 -6.93 4.49
C MET A 1 0.62 -7.69 4.85
N VAL A 2 0.74 -8.99 5.13
CA VAL A 2 -0.38 -9.87 5.51
C VAL A 2 -0.12 -10.49 6.88
N ILE A 3 -1.12 -10.47 7.76
CA ILE A 3 -1.04 -11.06 9.10
C ILE A 3 -1.27 -12.58 9.01
N GLY A 4 -0.39 -13.37 9.63
CA GLY A 4 -0.48 -14.84 9.73
C GLY A 4 -0.93 -15.33 11.09
N LYS A 5 -0.61 -14.60 12.15
CA LYS A 5 -1.04 -14.90 13.52
C LYS A 5 -1.79 -13.69 14.07
N GLY A 6 -3.02 -13.91 14.49
CA GLY A 6 -3.84 -12.85 15.08
C GLY A 6 -3.38 -12.41 16.48
N GLY A 7 -4.00 -11.37 17.01
CA GLY A 7 -3.74 -10.90 18.37
C GLY A 7 -4.28 -9.49 18.64
N ARG A 8 -4.27 -9.11 19.92
CA ARG A 8 -4.60 -7.77 20.41
C ARG A 8 -3.51 -7.35 21.39
N TYR A 9 -3.19 -6.06 21.44
CA TYR A 9 -2.11 -5.52 22.28
C TYR A 9 -0.78 -6.26 22.08
N ILE A 10 -0.40 -6.50 20.82
CA ILE A 10 0.84 -7.18 20.46
C ILE A 10 2.02 -6.25 20.78
N ASP A 11 3.00 -6.74 21.52
CA ASP A 11 4.26 -6.03 21.77
C ASP A 11 5.09 -5.90 20.49
N GLU A 12 5.76 -4.76 20.28
CA GLU A 12 6.58 -4.53 19.07
C GLU A 12 7.65 -5.62 18.87
N ARG A 13 8.26 -6.14 19.94
CA ARG A 13 9.27 -7.21 19.87
C ARG A 13 8.74 -8.51 19.28
N ASP A 14 7.44 -8.76 19.41
CA ASP A 14 6.79 -9.99 18.98
C ASP A 14 6.14 -9.83 17.60
N ALA A 15 5.96 -8.60 17.14
CA ALA A 15 5.16 -8.23 15.98
C ALA A 15 5.57 -8.93 14.67
N LEU A 16 6.87 -9.12 14.38
CA LEU A 16 7.30 -9.77 13.14
C LEU A 16 6.87 -11.24 13.07
N SER A 17 6.75 -11.92 14.21
CA SER A 17 6.23 -13.30 14.27
C SER A 17 4.75 -13.42 13.90
N HIS A 18 4.05 -12.29 13.79
CA HIS A 18 2.66 -12.23 13.35
C HIS A 18 2.49 -12.05 11.85
N VAL A 19 3.57 -11.84 11.09
CA VAL A 19 3.50 -11.60 9.64
C VAL A 19 3.53 -12.93 8.87
N ALA A 20 2.53 -13.15 8.01
CA ALA A 20 2.51 -14.27 7.05
C ALA A 20 3.39 -13.99 5.82
N GLY A 21 3.49 -12.73 5.41
CA GLY A 21 4.30 -12.33 4.27
C GLY A 21 4.05 -10.92 3.78
N TYR A 22 4.64 -10.61 2.64
CA TYR A 22 4.65 -9.31 2.00
C TYR A 22 4.16 -9.42 0.55
N CYS A 23 3.41 -8.42 0.10
CA CYS A 23 2.94 -8.33 -1.27
C CYS A 23 2.84 -6.86 -1.67
N VAL A 24 2.83 -6.58 -2.97
CA VAL A 24 2.57 -5.24 -3.49
C VAL A 24 1.10 -4.91 -3.34
N ILE A 25 0.79 -3.68 -2.91
CA ILE A 25 -0.56 -3.13 -2.82
C ILE A 25 -0.54 -1.75 -3.47
N ASN A 26 -1.42 -1.52 -4.44
CA ASN A 26 -1.68 -0.20 -4.96
C ASN A 26 -2.90 0.39 -4.23
N ASP A 27 -2.68 1.32 -3.31
CA ASP A 27 -3.74 1.99 -2.55
C ASP A 27 -4.30 3.19 -3.35
N VAL A 28 -5.15 2.87 -4.33
CA VAL A 28 -5.76 3.85 -5.24
C VAL A 28 -6.68 4.76 -4.44
N SER A 29 -6.76 6.04 -4.83
CA SER A 29 -7.58 7.00 -4.10
C SER A 29 -8.25 8.02 -5.01
N GLU A 30 -9.56 8.12 -4.86
CA GLU A 30 -10.34 9.25 -5.35
C GLU A 30 -10.23 10.37 -4.29
N ARG A 31 -9.66 11.51 -4.70
CA ARG A 31 -9.26 12.57 -3.77
C ARG A 31 -10.42 13.49 -3.41
N GLU A 32 -11.39 13.69 -4.31
CA GLU A 32 -12.59 14.46 -4.00
C GLU A 32 -13.38 13.78 -2.86
N TYR A 33 -13.59 12.46 -2.94
CA TYR A 33 -14.38 11.66 -2.00
C TYR A 33 -13.66 11.57 -0.66
N GLN A 34 -12.33 11.44 -0.70
CA GLN A 34 -11.51 11.39 0.50
C GLN A 34 -11.50 12.72 1.26
N ILE A 35 -11.44 13.86 0.56
CA ILE A 35 -11.18 15.17 1.16
C ILE A 35 -12.46 15.98 1.35
N GLU A 36 -13.36 15.96 0.38
CA GLU A 36 -14.48 16.91 0.29
C GLU A 36 -15.79 16.35 0.84
N ARG A 37 -15.93 15.02 0.96
CA ARG A 37 -17.18 14.39 1.41
C ARG A 37 -17.26 14.14 2.92
N GLY A 38 -16.28 14.62 3.71
CA GLY A 38 -16.27 14.58 5.18
C GLY A 38 -16.25 13.17 5.81
N GLY A 39 -16.24 13.06 7.15
CA GLY A 39 -16.31 11.77 7.86
C GLY A 39 -14.97 11.03 7.93
N THR A 40 -14.78 9.98 7.14
CA THR A 40 -13.56 9.14 7.09
C THR A 40 -12.93 9.13 5.70
N TRP A 41 -11.65 8.77 5.63
CA TRP A 41 -10.90 8.68 4.38
C TRP A 41 -11.30 7.47 3.53
N ASP A 42 -12.00 6.50 4.11
CA ASP A 42 -12.27 5.19 3.49
C ASP A 42 -13.11 5.33 2.21
N LYS A 43 -13.97 6.34 2.14
CA LYS A 43 -14.83 6.60 0.97
C LYS A 43 -14.07 6.85 -0.32
N GLY A 44 -12.86 7.41 -0.24
CA GLY A 44 -12.02 7.62 -1.41
C GLY A 44 -11.19 6.40 -1.79
N LYS A 45 -11.20 5.33 -0.99
CA LYS A 45 -10.30 4.17 -1.11
C LYS A 45 -11.03 2.83 -1.28
N GLY A 46 -12.33 2.81 -1.01
CA GLY A 46 -13.17 1.61 -1.06
C GLY A 46 -13.91 1.38 -2.38
N CYS A 47 -13.61 2.12 -3.45
CA CYS A 47 -14.24 1.90 -4.75
C CYS A 47 -13.83 0.54 -5.33
N ASP A 48 -14.68 -0.02 -6.20
CA ASP A 48 -14.34 -1.24 -6.93
C ASP A 48 -13.00 -1.05 -7.65
N THR A 49 -12.17 -2.09 -7.61
CA THR A 49 -10.81 -2.13 -8.17
C THR A 49 -9.72 -1.30 -7.45
N PHE A 50 -10.01 -0.58 -6.36
CA PHE A 50 -9.04 0.36 -5.74
C PHE A 50 -7.98 -0.25 -4.80
N GLY A 51 -8.05 -1.56 -4.56
CA GLY A 51 -7.03 -2.28 -3.78
C GLY A 51 -6.30 -3.40 -4.54
N PRO A 52 -5.71 -3.19 -5.74
CA PRO A 52 -4.93 -4.24 -6.41
C PRO A 52 -3.82 -4.77 -5.50
N THR A 53 -3.86 -6.07 -5.24
CA THR A 53 -2.97 -6.76 -4.30
C THR A 53 -2.37 -7.99 -4.97
N GLY A 54 -1.06 -8.20 -4.81
CA GLY A 54 -0.32 -9.27 -5.48
C GLY A 54 0.91 -8.73 -6.22
N PRO A 55 1.47 -9.43 -7.22
CA PRO A 55 0.92 -10.61 -7.90
C PRO A 55 0.95 -11.90 -7.06
N TRP A 56 1.76 -11.94 -6.00
CA TRP A 56 1.84 -13.07 -5.07
C TRP A 56 2.18 -12.57 -3.66
N LEU A 57 2.12 -13.49 -2.69
CA LEU A 57 2.60 -13.30 -1.33
C LEU A 57 4.00 -13.90 -1.21
N VAL A 58 4.97 -13.10 -0.78
CA VAL A 58 6.34 -13.54 -0.50
C VAL A 58 6.49 -13.77 0.99
N THR A 59 7.06 -14.92 1.35
CA THR A 59 7.22 -15.32 2.76
C THR A 59 8.37 -14.54 3.43
N PRO A 60 8.36 -14.39 4.77
CA PRO A 60 9.39 -13.60 5.46
C PRO A 60 10.81 -14.12 5.28
N ASP A 61 11.02 -15.42 5.11
CA ASP A 61 12.34 -16.03 4.90
C ASP A 61 12.97 -15.71 3.54
N GLU A 62 12.16 -15.31 2.55
CA GLU A 62 12.63 -14.85 1.24
C GLU A 62 12.97 -13.35 1.21
N ILE A 63 12.68 -12.60 2.30
CA ILE A 63 12.92 -11.16 2.41
C ILE A 63 13.97 -10.89 3.50
N PRO A 64 15.25 -10.64 3.13
CA PRO A 64 16.32 -10.42 4.10
C PRO A 64 16.06 -9.25 5.05
N ASP A 65 15.51 -8.15 4.53
CA ASP A 65 15.10 -6.98 5.32
C ASP A 65 13.88 -6.29 4.68
N PRO A 66 12.67 -6.41 5.27
CA PRO A 66 11.47 -5.76 4.73
C PRO A 66 11.50 -4.23 4.88
N HIS A 67 12.46 -3.68 5.64
CA HIS A 67 12.69 -2.25 5.81
C HIS A 67 13.81 -1.71 4.90
N ALA A 68 14.27 -2.47 3.91
CA ALA A 68 15.28 -2.03 2.94
C ALA A 68 14.92 -2.35 1.47
N LEU A 69 13.63 -2.38 1.14
CA LEU A 69 13.15 -2.68 -0.22
C LEU A 69 12.97 -1.41 -1.04
N ARG A 70 13.42 -1.40 -2.31
CA ARG A 70 13.07 -0.31 -3.25
C ARG A 70 11.66 -0.52 -3.79
N LEU A 71 10.93 0.57 -3.99
CA LEU A 71 9.58 0.55 -4.55
C LEU A 71 9.35 1.74 -5.48
N TRP A 72 8.48 1.53 -6.46
CA TRP A 72 8.39 2.44 -7.58
C TRP A 72 7.02 2.38 -8.26
N LEU A 73 6.57 3.49 -8.86
CA LEU A 73 5.38 3.56 -9.70
C LEU A 73 5.59 4.44 -10.94
N GLU A 74 5.08 3.98 -12.09
CA GLU A 74 5.04 4.66 -13.38
C GLU A 74 3.61 4.76 -13.92
N VAL A 75 3.33 5.84 -14.64
CA VAL A 75 2.11 5.98 -15.46
C VAL A 75 2.55 6.33 -16.88
N ASP A 76 2.17 5.50 -17.85
CA ASP A 76 2.57 5.62 -19.26
C ASP A 76 4.10 5.79 -19.44
N GLY A 77 4.87 5.02 -18.66
CA GLY A 77 6.34 5.04 -18.67
C GLY A 77 6.98 6.24 -17.97
N LYS A 78 6.19 7.19 -17.46
CA LYS A 78 6.71 8.29 -16.63
C LYS A 78 6.77 7.87 -15.17
N ARG A 79 7.96 7.95 -14.57
CA ARG A 79 8.22 7.69 -13.15
C ARG A 79 7.55 8.76 -12.27
N TYR A 80 6.62 8.35 -11.42
CA TYR A 80 5.97 9.23 -10.44
C TYR A 80 6.45 8.97 -9.02
N GLN A 81 6.67 7.71 -8.65
CA GLN A 81 7.17 7.33 -7.33
C GLN A 81 8.43 6.47 -7.49
N ASP A 82 9.43 6.77 -6.67
CA ASP A 82 10.68 6.02 -6.51
C ASP A 82 11.13 6.23 -5.06
N GLY A 83 11.15 5.17 -4.27
CA GLY A 83 11.39 5.26 -2.83
C GLY A 83 11.91 3.96 -2.25
N SER A 84 12.02 3.92 -0.93
CA SER A 84 12.47 2.74 -0.20
C SER A 84 11.71 2.56 1.11
N THR A 85 11.45 1.32 1.53
CA THR A 85 10.88 1.02 2.85
C THR A 85 11.80 1.43 4.01
N SER A 86 13.08 1.75 3.71
CA SER A 86 14.02 2.31 4.68
C SER A 86 13.59 3.68 5.19
N THR A 87 12.85 4.46 4.40
CA THR A 87 12.36 5.79 4.79
C THR A 87 10.98 5.77 5.45
N MET A 88 10.43 4.59 5.76
CA MET A 88 9.18 4.49 6.52
C MET A 88 9.34 5.14 7.90
N ILE A 89 8.46 6.10 8.23
CA ILE A 89 8.41 6.76 9.53
C ILE A 89 8.07 5.74 10.63
N PHE A 90 7.05 4.92 10.38
CA PHE A 90 6.65 3.84 11.28
C PHE A 90 7.01 2.50 10.66
N LYS A 91 7.87 1.73 11.34
CA LYS A 91 8.29 0.40 10.89
C LYS A 91 7.21 -0.64 11.19
N ILE A 92 7.30 -1.79 10.52
CA ILE A 92 6.32 -2.89 10.63
C ILE A 92 5.98 -3.26 12.09
N PRO A 93 6.97 -3.42 13.01
CA PRO A 93 6.67 -3.73 14.41
C PRO A 93 5.73 -2.72 15.07
N HIS A 94 6.01 -1.43 14.87
CA HIS A 94 5.19 -0.34 15.39
C HIS A 94 3.78 -0.36 14.81
N ILE A 95 3.64 -0.53 13.49
CA ILE A 95 2.33 -0.56 12.82
C ILE A 95 1.44 -1.67 13.42
N ILE A 96 1.97 -2.90 13.55
CA ILE A 96 1.25 -4.04 14.11
C ILE A 96 0.86 -3.78 15.56
N SER A 97 1.83 -3.38 16.39
CA SER A 97 1.60 -3.09 17.80
C SER A 97 0.54 -2.00 17.99
N TYR A 98 0.67 -0.90 17.26
CA TYR A 98 -0.25 0.23 17.32
C TYR A 98 -1.67 -0.16 16.92
N LEU A 99 -1.87 -0.78 15.75
CA LEU A 99 -3.18 -1.18 15.26
C LEU A 99 -3.86 -2.18 16.21
N SER A 100 -3.10 -3.12 16.77
CA SER A 100 -3.61 -4.15 17.67
C SER A 100 -4.18 -3.61 18.99
N ARG A 101 -3.98 -2.32 19.31
CA ARG A 101 -4.58 -1.65 20.48
C ARG A 101 -6.04 -1.25 20.24
N PHE A 102 -6.42 -1.03 18.98
CA PHE A 102 -7.74 -0.55 18.58
C PHE A 102 -8.64 -1.66 18.06
N MET A 103 -8.04 -2.67 17.42
CA MET A 103 -8.75 -3.82 16.87
C MET A 103 -7.92 -5.09 17.07
N SER A 104 -8.58 -6.24 17.17
CA SER A 104 -7.87 -7.52 17.14
C SER A 104 -7.47 -7.82 15.69
N LEU A 105 -6.18 -8.01 15.44
CA LEU A 105 -5.70 -8.45 14.13
C LEU A 105 -6.06 -9.93 13.93
N GLN A 106 -6.53 -10.27 12.74
CA GLN A 106 -6.91 -11.62 12.32
C GLN A 106 -5.90 -12.17 11.29
N PRO A 107 -5.63 -13.49 11.27
CA PRO A 107 -4.95 -14.11 10.15
C PRO A 107 -5.67 -13.80 8.84
N GLY A 108 -4.92 -13.35 7.83
CA GLY A 108 -5.45 -12.88 6.56
C GLY A 108 -5.63 -11.36 6.47
N ASP A 109 -5.55 -10.61 7.59
CA ASP A 109 -5.62 -9.15 7.55
C ASP A 109 -4.50 -8.57 6.69
N VAL A 110 -4.87 -7.66 5.79
CA VAL A 110 -3.95 -6.98 4.89
C VAL A 110 -3.75 -5.54 5.35
N ILE A 111 -2.50 -5.17 5.56
CA ILE A 111 -2.13 -3.82 5.99
C ILE A 111 -1.30 -3.16 4.87
N SER A 112 -1.87 -2.12 4.26
CA SER A 112 -1.12 -1.19 3.40
C SER A 112 -0.35 -0.20 4.27
N THR A 113 0.98 -0.19 4.14
CA THR A 113 1.88 0.47 5.09
C THR A 113 2.23 1.92 4.73
N GLY A 114 1.47 2.50 3.80
CA GLY A 114 1.71 3.84 3.26
C GLY A 114 2.46 3.84 1.93
N THR A 115 2.72 5.04 1.42
CA THR A 115 3.27 5.28 0.07
C THR A 115 4.35 6.36 0.12
N PRO A 116 5.42 6.27 -0.69
CA PRO A 116 6.45 7.30 -0.75
C PRO A 116 5.92 8.57 -1.46
N SER A 117 6.72 9.64 -1.42
CA SER A 117 6.42 10.88 -2.14
C SER A 117 6.22 10.64 -3.65
N GLY A 118 5.57 11.59 -4.33
CA GLY A 118 5.35 11.54 -5.78
C GLY A 118 3.93 11.20 -6.20
N VAL A 119 3.02 11.00 -5.24
CA VAL A 119 1.59 10.86 -5.50
C VAL A 119 1.06 12.03 -6.35
N GLY A 120 0.10 11.74 -7.21
CA GLY A 120 -0.48 12.70 -8.16
C GLY A 120 -0.94 14.02 -7.54
N MET A 121 -1.61 13.95 -6.39
CA MET A 121 -2.06 15.12 -5.62
C MET A 121 -0.90 16.05 -5.16
N GLY A 122 0.28 15.50 -4.94
CA GLY A 122 1.46 16.24 -4.49
C GLY A 122 2.29 16.86 -5.62
N GLN A 123 1.95 16.59 -6.89
CA GLN A 123 2.66 17.11 -8.05
C GLN A 123 2.51 18.63 -8.15
N LYS A 124 3.53 19.29 -8.71
CA LYS A 124 3.61 20.74 -8.91
C LYS A 124 3.94 21.05 -10.38
N PRO A 125 3.48 22.20 -10.93
CA PRO A 125 2.73 23.28 -10.27
C PRO A 125 1.28 22.92 -9.96
N GLN A 126 0.71 21.95 -10.68
CA GLN A 126 -0.65 21.46 -10.47
C GLN A 126 -0.63 19.95 -10.14
N PRO A 127 -1.62 19.47 -9.35
CA PRO A 127 -1.86 18.05 -9.19
C PRO A 127 -2.04 17.33 -10.53
N VAL A 128 -1.65 16.07 -10.58
CA VAL A 128 -1.86 15.20 -11.74
C VAL A 128 -2.68 14.00 -11.30
N TYR A 129 -3.81 13.76 -11.95
CA TYR A 129 -4.68 12.62 -11.68
C TYR A 129 -4.68 11.62 -12.83
N LEU A 130 -5.06 10.38 -12.53
CA LEU A 130 -5.22 9.33 -13.52
C LEU A 130 -6.36 9.70 -14.48
N ARG A 131 -6.21 9.31 -15.74
CA ARG A 131 -7.22 9.43 -16.80
C ARG A 131 -7.48 8.07 -17.41
N ALA A 132 -8.63 7.88 -18.04
CA ALA A 132 -8.93 6.65 -18.76
C ALA A 132 -7.90 6.36 -19.86
N GLY A 133 -7.61 5.08 -20.07
CA GLY A 133 -6.69 4.57 -21.08
C GLY A 133 -5.21 4.55 -20.69
N GLN A 134 -4.85 5.08 -19.52
CA GLN A 134 -3.47 5.10 -19.04
C GLN A 134 -3.06 3.73 -18.47
N THR A 135 -1.78 3.41 -18.57
CA THR A 135 -1.21 2.20 -17.97
C THR A 135 -0.39 2.56 -16.74
N ILE A 136 -0.77 2.00 -15.60
CA ILE A 136 -0.03 2.07 -14.35
C ILE A 136 0.85 0.84 -14.26
N ARG A 137 2.13 1.02 -13.95
CA ARG A 137 3.03 -0.05 -13.56
C ARG A 137 3.65 0.29 -12.22
N LEU A 138 3.73 -0.70 -11.32
CA LEU A 138 4.39 -0.52 -10.04
C LEU A 138 5.05 -1.82 -9.59
N GLY A 139 6.03 -1.69 -8.71
CA GLY A 139 6.72 -2.84 -8.16
C GLY A 139 7.40 -2.51 -6.85
N ILE A 140 7.69 -3.57 -6.11
CA ILE A 140 8.56 -3.54 -4.95
C ILE A 140 9.60 -4.64 -5.16
N GLU A 141 10.86 -4.30 -4.97
CA GLU A 141 11.98 -5.24 -5.10
C GLU A 141 11.72 -6.50 -4.28
N GLY A 142 11.88 -7.67 -4.91
CA GLY A 142 11.60 -8.97 -4.32
C GLY A 142 10.12 -9.37 -4.24
N LEU A 143 9.16 -8.44 -4.44
CA LEU A 143 7.71 -8.73 -4.29
C LEU A 143 6.94 -8.79 -5.63
N GLY A 144 7.63 -8.60 -6.74
CA GLY A 144 7.04 -8.62 -8.09
C GLY A 144 6.51 -7.25 -8.55
N GLU A 145 5.85 -7.27 -9.71
CA GLU A 145 5.30 -6.09 -10.37
C GLU A 145 3.81 -6.27 -10.67
N GLN A 146 3.09 -5.16 -10.67
CA GLN A 146 1.71 -5.08 -11.12
C GLN A 146 1.62 -4.17 -12.35
N GLN A 147 0.67 -4.46 -13.22
CA GLN A 147 0.29 -3.59 -14.32
C GLN A 147 -1.24 -3.49 -14.40
N GLN A 148 -1.76 -2.27 -14.41
CA GLN A 148 -3.20 -1.99 -14.52
C GLN A 148 -3.44 -1.01 -15.65
N ARG A 149 -4.57 -1.15 -16.34
CA ARG A 149 -5.06 -0.15 -17.30
C ARG A 149 -6.24 0.58 -16.69
N THR A 150 -6.15 1.89 -16.60
CA THR A 150 -7.28 2.71 -16.16
C THR A 150 -8.34 2.74 -17.26
N VAL A 151 -9.59 2.63 -16.84
CA VAL A 151 -10.76 2.72 -17.72
C VAL A 151 -11.71 3.75 -17.13
N GLU A 152 -12.51 4.36 -18.00
CA GLU A 152 -13.61 5.21 -17.54
C GLU A 152 -14.69 4.30 -16.95
N GLU A 153 -15.19 4.65 -15.77
CA GLU A 153 -16.33 3.95 -15.19
C GLU A 153 -17.56 4.23 -16.06
N THR A 154 -18.16 3.16 -16.60
CA THR A 154 -19.37 3.25 -17.40
C THR A 154 -20.54 2.74 -16.56
N PRO A 155 -21.65 3.50 -16.44
CA PRO A 155 -22.84 3.07 -15.69
C PRO A 155 -23.48 1.77 -16.19
#